data_AF-A0A4P5Y7G3-F1
#
_entry.id   AF-A0A4P5Y7G3-F1
#
_cell.length_a   1.000
_cell.length_b   1.000
_cell.length_c   1.000
_cell.angle_alpha   90.00
_cell.angle_beta   90.00
_cell.angle_gamma   90.00
#
_symmetry.space_group_name_H-M   'P 1'
#
loop_
_entity.id
_entity.type
_entity.pdbx_description
1 polymer ?
#
loop_
_entity_poly.entity_id
_entity_poly.type
_entity_poly.pdbx_seq_one_letter_code
_entity_poly.pdbx_strand_id
1 'polypeptide(L)'
;MGGRLAAVAVALSLSLLPWLSAADDPTPPQRDANRQRLSGMTVAERKRLEENDRLYREMPPAERDRLRKLQREIDSEPELTDAFREYQLWADSLSPVDRHALRQAQDPEARRQLIDKFRRRPPPGEKPEPFPSERRPDGPLFGQNNNIRQRTIERLFGEFAMPLVDRMGTGVPEMEAIIRVLEHELPAESRDELNRLDDLSRKVRVLKLSLERRPLGPPSVRIFGTGSDVIDKVFAALPDGPVRQFSGNRNFPPNLRPNPPDPRGAMLVMVMVRGLVTETLRTIEDHRPRNELLMAHFAKLPEPERTRLNAMNPKDREQELVLFFVKEQVPGIAELQQVLGNQEIRRFLEDMANRTRPGGGPPDGDDRRDKKGRPAPFEGARRPRDSESPLPPNRPEPKD
;
A
#
# COMPACT_ATOMS: atom_id res chain seq x y z
N MET A 1 21.15 73.40 16.34
CA MET A 1 21.23 72.12 17.07
C MET A 1 20.94 70.94 16.12
N GLY A 2 21.87 70.60 15.22
CA GLY A 2 21.63 69.57 14.19
C GLY A 2 22.86 68.74 13.81
N GLY A 3 23.98 68.88 14.54
CA GLY A 3 25.24 68.21 14.18
C GLY A 3 25.62 67.02 15.06
N ARG A 4 24.91 66.75 16.16
CA ARG A 4 25.30 65.71 17.14
C ARG A 4 24.49 64.41 17.07
N LEU A 5 23.35 64.40 16.37
CA LEU A 5 22.55 63.17 16.19
C LEU A 5 22.94 62.37 14.94
N ALA A 6 23.55 63.00 13.92
CA ALA A 6 24.04 62.28 12.74
C ALA A 6 25.35 61.49 13.00
N ALA A 7 26.18 61.93 13.94
CA ALA A 7 27.45 61.28 14.25
C ALA A 7 27.29 59.97 15.05
N VAL A 8 26.20 59.80 15.80
CA VAL A 8 25.94 58.58 16.58
C VAL A 8 25.36 57.45 15.71
N ALA A 9 24.60 57.79 14.66
CA ALA A 9 24.05 56.80 13.74
C ALA A 9 25.11 56.17 12.81
N VAL A 10 26.16 56.92 12.44
CA VAL A 10 27.29 56.40 11.64
C VAL A 10 28.30 55.62 12.49
N ALA A 11 28.49 55.99 13.76
CA ALA A 11 29.36 55.26 14.69
C ALA A 11 28.77 53.91 15.16
N LEU A 12 27.43 53.79 15.24
CA LEU A 12 26.75 52.52 15.56
C LEU A 12 26.57 51.58 14.36
N SER A 13 26.70 52.07 13.12
CA SER A 13 26.70 51.23 11.92
C SER A 13 28.11 50.74 11.53
N LEU A 14 29.18 51.33 12.07
CA LEU A 14 30.58 50.88 11.88
C LEU A 14 31.12 50.00 13.01
N SER A 15 30.44 49.93 14.17
CA SER A 15 30.88 49.10 15.32
C SER A 15 30.32 47.67 15.32
N LEU A 16 29.44 47.33 14.36
CA LEU A 16 28.99 45.95 14.11
C LEU A 16 29.75 45.24 12.99
N LEU A 17 30.61 45.96 12.25
CA LEU A 17 31.47 45.38 11.20
C LEU A 17 32.60 44.47 11.72
N PRO A 18 33.22 44.69 12.90
CA PRO A 18 34.29 43.80 13.37
C PRO A 18 33.82 42.38 13.72
N TRP A 19 32.50 42.17 13.92
CA TRP A 19 31.93 40.85 14.21
C TRP A 19 31.47 40.09 12.97
N LEU A 20 31.45 40.73 11.80
CA LEU A 20 31.28 40.06 10.51
C LEU A 20 32.61 39.60 9.89
N SER A 21 33.75 40.06 10.44
CA SER A 21 35.10 39.75 9.94
C SER A 21 35.77 38.52 10.59
N ALA A 22 35.11 37.86 11.55
CA ALA A 22 35.61 36.63 12.19
C ALA A 22 35.09 35.34 11.51
N ALA A 23 34.40 35.46 10.37
CA ALA A 23 34.15 34.37 9.45
C ALA A 23 35.10 34.54 8.27
N ASP A 24 35.93 33.54 7.99
CA ASP A 24 36.87 33.53 6.86
C ASP A 24 36.18 34.03 5.59
N ASP A 25 36.61 35.20 5.12
CA ASP A 25 36.00 35.84 3.97
C ASP A 25 36.45 35.05 2.72
N PRO A 26 35.53 34.36 2.01
CA PRO A 26 35.93 33.43 0.96
C PRO A 26 36.69 34.17 -0.14
N THR A 27 37.81 33.60 -0.58
CA THR A 27 38.66 34.18 -1.63
C THR A 27 37.85 34.45 -2.91
N PRO A 28 38.22 35.43 -3.75
CA PRO A 28 37.52 35.74 -5.01
C PRO A 28 37.13 34.50 -5.86
N PRO A 29 38.02 33.50 -6.09
CA PRO A 29 37.64 32.28 -6.82
C PRO A 29 36.59 31.42 -6.10
N GLN A 30 36.58 31.39 -4.77
CA GLN A 30 35.50 30.72 -3.99
C GLN A 30 34.17 31.45 -4.12
N ARG A 31 34.17 32.80 -4.16
CA ARG A 31 32.94 33.58 -4.33
C ARG A 31 32.30 33.31 -5.69
N ASP A 32 33.09 33.22 -6.75
CA ASP A 32 32.58 32.93 -8.09
C ASP A 32 32.13 31.47 -8.22
N ALA A 33 32.86 30.51 -7.63
CA ALA A 33 32.41 29.12 -7.54
C ALA A 33 31.08 28.98 -6.77
N ASN A 34 30.89 29.74 -5.69
CA ASN A 34 29.65 29.77 -4.93
C ASN A 34 28.49 30.39 -5.72
N ARG A 35 28.74 31.47 -6.47
CA ARG A 35 27.75 32.08 -7.38
C ARG A 35 27.32 31.11 -8.47
N GLN A 36 28.26 30.42 -9.10
CA GLN A 36 27.95 29.39 -10.10
C GLN A 36 27.11 28.26 -9.50
N ARG A 37 27.47 27.77 -8.30
CA ARG A 37 26.67 26.77 -7.58
C ARG A 37 25.24 27.25 -7.30
N LEU A 38 25.07 28.47 -6.79
CA LEU A 38 23.74 29.04 -6.53
C LEU A 38 22.92 29.24 -7.80
N SER A 39 23.56 29.63 -8.91
CA SER A 39 22.90 29.80 -10.20
C SER A 39 22.41 28.48 -10.81
N GLY A 40 23.13 27.38 -10.53
CA GLY A 40 22.78 26.02 -10.98
C GLY A 40 21.72 25.32 -10.12
N MET A 41 21.36 25.87 -8.95
CA MET A 41 20.37 25.26 -8.06
C MET A 41 18.94 25.51 -8.54
N THR A 42 18.12 24.46 -8.42
CA THR A 42 16.67 24.52 -8.58
C THR A 42 16.03 25.40 -7.50
N VAL A 43 14.78 25.82 -7.73
CA VAL A 43 14.02 26.63 -6.75
C VAL A 43 13.84 25.89 -5.42
N ALA A 44 13.63 24.57 -5.47
CA ALA A 44 13.48 23.74 -4.28
C ALA A 44 14.79 23.66 -3.47
N GLU A 45 15.94 23.53 -4.14
CA GLU A 45 17.25 23.52 -3.50
C GLU A 45 17.60 24.86 -2.86
N ARG A 46 17.30 25.97 -3.55
CA ARG A 46 17.49 27.32 -2.99
C ARG A 46 16.65 27.54 -1.74
N LYS A 47 15.37 27.18 -1.78
CA LYS A 47 14.48 27.28 -0.62
C LYS A 47 14.97 26.45 0.57
N ARG A 48 15.50 25.26 0.30
CA ARG A 48 16.09 24.39 1.34
C ARG A 48 17.38 25.01 1.92
N LEU A 49 18.22 25.62 1.08
CA LEU A 49 19.44 26.30 1.53
C LEU A 49 19.11 27.51 2.41
N GLU A 50 18.12 28.32 2.03
CA GLU A 50 17.63 29.45 2.82
C GLU A 50 17.07 29.01 4.18
N GLU A 51 16.31 27.92 4.20
CA GLU A 51 15.78 27.36 5.45
C GLU A 51 16.88 26.83 6.37
N ASN A 52 17.88 26.14 5.81
CA ASN A 52 19.04 25.68 6.59
C ASN A 52 19.86 26.85 7.16
N ASP A 53 20.10 27.91 6.37
CA ASP A 53 20.80 29.10 6.83
C ASP A 53 20.02 29.80 7.96
N ARG A 54 18.70 29.94 7.82
CA ARG A 54 17.83 30.46 8.88
C ARG A 54 17.98 29.64 10.16
N LEU A 55 17.83 28.32 10.08
CA LEU A 55 17.96 27.42 11.24
C LEU A 55 19.36 27.51 11.88
N TYR A 56 20.41 27.64 11.07
CA TYR A 56 21.77 27.81 11.58
C TYR A 56 21.93 29.16 12.29
N ARG A 57 21.35 30.25 11.79
CA ARG A 57 21.42 31.57 12.44
C ARG A 57 20.66 31.61 13.76
N GLU A 58 19.52 30.93 13.84
CA GLU A 58 18.67 30.81 15.05
C GLU A 58 19.27 29.89 16.13
N MET A 59 20.26 29.06 15.76
CA MET A 59 20.92 28.14 16.68
C MET A 59 21.76 28.86 17.77
N PRO A 60 21.78 28.35 19.02
CA PRO A 60 22.61 28.91 20.08
C PRO A 60 24.09 29.01 19.70
N PRO A 61 24.82 30.08 20.08
CA PRO A 61 26.22 30.26 19.72
C PRO A 61 27.12 29.07 20.08
N ALA A 62 26.92 28.48 21.26
CA ALA A 62 27.67 27.31 21.73
C ALA A 62 27.50 26.10 20.81
N GLU A 63 26.31 25.87 20.27
CA GLU A 63 26.04 24.76 19.37
C GLU A 63 26.63 25.03 17.98
N ARG A 64 26.59 26.28 17.51
CA ARG A 64 27.29 26.67 16.25
C ARG A 64 28.79 26.47 16.33
N ASP A 65 29.40 26.84 17.45
CA ASP A 65 30.84 26.69 17.66
C ASP A 65 31.24 25.21 17.80
N ARG A 66 30.41 24.41 18.46
CA ARG A 66 30.55 22.95 18.50
C ARG A 66 30.53 22.36 17.08
N LEU A 67 29.56 22.75 16.24
CA LEU A 67 29.47 22.27 14.86
C LEU A 67 30.70 22.71 14.02
N ARG A 68 31.18 23.95 14.18
CA ARG A 68 32.40 24.42 13.51
C ARG A 68 33.65 23.67 13.96
N LYS A 69 33.71 23.27 15.23
CA LYS A 69 34.82 22.47 15.75
C LYS A 69 34.79 21.07 15.13
N LEU A 70 33.62 20.43 15.12
CA LEU A 70 33.43 19.12 14.51
C LEU A 70 33.75 19.12 13.01
N GLN A 71 33.34 20.17 12.29
CA GLN A 71 33.68 20.32 10.87
C GLN A 71 35.19 20.39 10.65
N ARG A 72 35.90 21.19 11.47
CA ARG A 72 37.37 21.28 11.39
C ARG A 72 38.06 19.95 11.70
N GLU A 73 37.54 19.19 12.65
CA GLU A 73 38.05 17.85 12.98
C GLU A 73 37.88 16.90 11.78
N ILE A 74 36.70 16.89 11.14
CA ILE A 74 36.45 16.09 9.92
C ILE A 74 37.38 16.51 8.78
N ASP A 75 37.53 17.82 8.53
CA ASP A 75 38.36 18.34 7.43
C ASP A 75 39.85 18.11 7.65
N SER A 76 40.30 18.01 8.92
CA SER A 76 41.69 17.75 9.26
C SER A 76 42.11 16.29 9.05
N GLU A 77 41.16 15.37 8.99
CA GLU A 77 41.41 13.93 8.83
C GLU A 77 40.79 13.43 7.50
N PRO A 78 41.61 13.13 6.48
CA PRO A 78 41.10 12.71 5.17
C PRO A 78 40.28 11.42 5.25
N GLU A 79 40.64 10.49 6.14
CA GLU A 79 39.89 9.25 6.36
C GLU A 79 38.49 9.50 6.92
N LEU A 80 38.33 10.48 7.83
CA LEU A 80 37.01 10.87 8.35
C LEU A 80 36.18 11.57 7.29
N THR A 81 36.81 12.41 6.46
CA THR A 81 36.14 13.06 5.33
C THR A 81 35.60 12.03 4.34
N ASP A 82 36.38 11.00 4.00
CA ASP A 82 35.96 9.93 3.10
C ASP A 82 34.85 9.07 3.73
N ALA A 83 35.00 8.68 4.99
CA ALA A 83 33.97 7.94 5.72
C ALA A 83 32.64 8.72 5.82
N PHE A 84 32.72 10.03 6.03
CA PHE A 84 31.53 10.89 6.07
C PHE A 84 30.85 10.98 4.70
N ARG A 85 31.63 11.08 3.61
CA ARG A 85 31.11 11.07 2.24
C ARG A 85 30.41 9.75 1.91
N GLU A 86 31.03 8.62 2.24
CA GLU A 86 30.42 7.30 2.07
C GLU A 86 29.13 7.16 2.87
N TYR A 87 29.14 7.62 4.13
CA TYR A 87 27.94 7.64 4.96
C TYR A 87 26.83 8.46 4.33
N GLN A 88 27.15 9.64 3.77
CA GLN A 88 26.15 10.52 3.18
C GLN A 88 25.57 9.95 1.88
N LEU A 89 26.41 9.37 1.01
CA LEU A 89 25.96 8.65 -0.19
C LEU A 89 25.02 7.49 0.17
N TRP A 90 25.39 6.70 1.17
CA TRP A 90 24.56 5.61 1.67
C TRP A 90 23.24 6.13 2.27
N ALA A 91 23.31 7.17 3.11
CA ALA A 91 22.13 7.75 3.73
C ALA A 91 21.15 8.30 2.69
N ASP A 92 21.65 8.88 1.59
CA ASP A 92 20.81 9.38 0.51
C ASP A 92 20.14 8.28 -0.33
N SER A 93 20.71 7.07 -0.36
CA SER A 93 20.03 5.88 -0.94
C SER A 93 18.86 5.36 -0.08
N LEU A 94 18.76 5.80 1.19
CA LEU A 94 17.70 5.35 2.08
C LEU A 94 16.37 6.04 1.76
N SER A 95 15.28 5.34 2.11
CA SER A 95 13.94 5.91 2.03
C SER A 95 13.81 7.18 2.88
N PRO A 96 12.92 8.13 2.53
CA PRO A 96 12.71 9.34 3.33
C PRO A 96 12.39 9.05 4.80
N VAL A 97 11.68 7.95 5.08
CA VAL A 97 11.30 7.51 6.43
C VAL A 97 12.52 7.02 7.21
N ASP A 98 13.37 6.20 6.60
CA ASP A 98 14.57 5.66 7.26
C ASP A 98 15.59 6.77 7.54
N ARG A 99 15.73 7.73 6.60
CA ARG A 99 16.52 8.95 6.83
C ARG A 99 16.00 9.76 8.01
N HIS A 100 14.68 9.92 8.13
CA HIS A 100 14.09 10.62 9.27
C HIS A 100 14.36 9.87 10.59
N ALA A 101 14.25 8.55 10.61
CA ALA A 101 14.57 7.74 11.79
C ALA A 101 16.04 7.90 12.23
N LEU A 102 16.99 7.90 11.29
CA LEU A 102 18.41 8.17 11.60
C LEU A 102 18.61 9.56 12.20
N ARG A 103 17.91 10.58 11.70
CA ARG A 103 18.01 11.96 12.22
C ARG A 103 17.49 12.09 13.65
N GLN A 104 16.41 11.37 13.99
CA GLN A 104 15.80 11.40 15.32
C GLN A 104 16.60 10.64 16.39
N ALA A 105 17.45 9.68 15.99
CA ALA A 105 18.33 8.98 16.91
C ALA A 105 19.49 9.89 17.37
N GLN A 106 19.32 10.55 18.51
CA GLN A 106 20.36 11.39 19.13
C GLN A 106 21.44 10.57 19.85
N ASP A 107 21.09 9.39 20.34
CA ASP A 107 22.02 8.46 20.98
C ASP A 107 22.92 7.75 19.94
N PRO A 108 24.25 7.79 20.08
CA PRO A 108 25.18 7.16 19.14
C PRO A 108 24.98 5.64 18.98
N GLU A 109 24.72 4.92 20.07
CA GLU A 109 24.52 3.46 20.04
C GLU A 109 23.21 3.09 19.34
N ALA A 110 22.12 3.77 19.68
CA ALA A 110 20.84 3.61 18.97
C ALA A 110 20.98 3.93 17.47
N ARG A 111 21.75 4.99 17.12
CA ARG A 111 22.02 5.33 15.72
C ARG A 111 22.84 4.26 15.02
N ARG A 112 23.84 3.66 15.69
CA ARG A 112 24.63 2.54 15.16
C ARG A 112 23.77 1.31 14.87
N GLN A 113 22.89 0.95 15.79
CA GLN A 113 21.94 -0.17 15.59
C GLN A 113 21.02 0.06 14.39
N LEU A 114 20.56 1.29 14.18
CA LEU A 114 19.76 1.66 13.00
C LEU A 114 20.58 1.54 11.71
N ILE A 115 21.84 1.98 11.72
CA ILE A 115 22.75 1.85 10.57
C ILE A 115 22.93 0.38 10.21
N ASP A 116 23.24 -0.48 11.18
CA ASP A 116 23.41 -1.92 10.96
C ASP A 116 22.13 -2.57 10.43
N LYS A 117 20.97 -2.18 10.97
CA LYS A 117 19.66 -2.64 10.50
C LYS A 117 19.41 -2.25 9.04
N PHE A 118 19.73 -1.03 8.65
CA PHE A 118 19.49 -0.53 7.29
C PHE A 118 20.51 -1.09 6.29
N ARG A 119 21.76 -1.32 6.68
CA ARG A 119 22.78 -1.96 5.83
C ARG A 119 22.49 -3.43 5.52
N ARG A 120 21.84 -4.15 6.43
CA ARG A 120 21.46 -5.56 6.22
C ARG A 120 20.23 -5.73 5.33
N ARG A 121 19.59 -4.64 4.91
CA ARG A 121 18.43 -4.68 4.04
C ARG A 121 18.90 -4.64 2.58
N PRO A 122 18.37 -5.50 1.70
CA PRO A 122 18.65 -5.37 0.28
C PRO A 122 18.20 -3.98 -0.21
N PRO A 123 18.94 -3.38 -1.16
CA PRO A 123 18.58 -2.08 -1.71
C PRO A 123 17.16 -2.10 -2.27
N PRO A 124 16.43 -0.98 -2.21
CA PRO A 124 15.06 -0.90 -2.70
C PRO A 124 14.99 -1.25 -4.18
N GLY A 125 14.53 -2.46 -4.51
CA GLY A 125 14.41 -2.96 -5.88
C GLY A 125 14.81 -4.43 -6.06
N GLU A 126 15.69 -4.96 -5.20
CA GLU A 126 16.03 -6.38 -5.22
C GLU A 126 15.05 -7.16 -4.34
N LYS A 127 14.27 -8.03 -4.98
CA LYS A 127 13.38 -8.96 -4.28
C LYS A 127 14.27 -9.88 -3.43
N PRO A 128 14.08 -9.98 -2.10
CA PRO A 128 14.73 -11.02 -1.35
C PRO A 128 14.29 -12.36 -1.94
N GLU A 129 15.25 -13.24 -2.25
CA GLU A 129 14.93 -14.62 -2.60
C GLU A 129 14.07 -15.22 -1.47
N PRO A 130 13.04 -16.00 -1.82
CA PRO A 130 12.15 -16.58 -0.84
C PRO A 130 12.91 -17.68 -0.08
N PHE A 131 13.49 -17.33 1.07
CA PHE A 131 13.93 -18.34 2.03
C PHE A 131 12.74 -19.18 2.49
N PRO A 132 12.95 -20.49 2.77
CA PRO A 132 11.89 -21.37 3.23
C PRO A 132 11.31 -20.85 4.55
N SER A 133 9.99 -20.83 4.60
CA SER A 133 9.19 -20.28 5.66
C SER A 133 9.46 -20.91 7.03
N GLU A 134 10.26 -20.25 7.87
CA GLU A 134 10.09 -20.30 9.32
C GLU A 134 9.27 -19.09 9.76
N ARG A 135 7.97 -19.34 10.01
CA ARG A 135 7.10 -18.38 10.68
C ARG A 135 7.62 -18.15 12.10
N ARG A 136 8.24 -17.00 12.36
CA ARG A 136 8.34 -16.47 13.74
C ARG A 136 7.04 -15.74 14.11
N PRO A 137 6.51 -15.92 15.33
CA PRO A 137 5.31 -15.21 15.80
C PRO A 137 5.50 -13.69 15.95
N ASP A 138 6.73 -13.19 16.00
CA ASP A 138 7.03 -11.78 16.26
C ASP A 138 7.97 -11.19 15.20
N GLY A 139 7.42 -10.86 14.03
CA GLY A 139 8.12 -10.19 12.94
C GLY A 139 8.18 -8.65 13.11
N PRO A 140 9.19 -7.97 12.53
CA PRO A 140 9.46 -6.54 12.76
C PRO A 140 8.39 -5.63 12.13
N LEU A 141 8.30 -4.39 12.63
CA LEU A 141 7.40 -3.27 12.28
C LEU A 141 7.45 -2.78 10.81
N PHE A 142 7.65 -3.65 9.82
CA PHE A 142 7.32 -3.37 8.43
C PHE A 142 5.84 -3.66 8.23
N GLY A 143 5.01 -2.63 8.42
CA GLY A 143 3.58 -2.79 8.20
C GLY A 143 2.68 -1.69 8.70
N GLN A 144 3.14 -0.65 9.42
CA GLN A 144 2.17 0.30 10.00
C GLN A 144 1.32 1.07 8.97
N ASN A 145 1.86 1.46 7.81
CA ASN A 145 1.06 2.10 6.76
C ASN A 145 0.18 1.11 5.99
N ASN A 146 0.69 -0.10 5.73
CA ASN A 146 -0.13 -1.17 5.14
C ASN A 146 -1.25 -1.57 6.10
N ASN A 147 -1.00 -1.58 7.41
CA ASN A 147 -1.99 -1.85 8.45
C ASN A 147 -3.06 -0.76 8.51
N ILE A 148 -2.71 0.52 8.31
CA ILE A 148 -3.74 1.58 8.30
C ILE A 148 -4.61 1.43 7.06
N ARG A 149 -4.02 1.31 5.86
CA ARG A 149 -4.80 1.11 4.63
C ARG A 149 -5.63 -0.17 4.68
N GLN A 150 -5.04 -1.27 5.15
CA GLN A 150 -5.72 -2.55 5.29
C GLN A 150 -6.84 -2.46 6.33
N ARG A 151 -6.63 -1.84 7.49
CA ARG A 151 -7.72 -1.61 8.47
C ARG A 151 -8.81 -0.71 7.91
N THR A 152 -8.47 0.30 7.12
CA THR A 152 -9.47 1.14 6.45
C THR A 152 -10.27 0.33 5.44
N ILE A 153 -9.63 -0.52 4.63
CA ILE A 153 -10.31 -1.46 3.74
C ILE A 153 -11.20 -2.41 4.54
N GLU A 154 -10.69 -2.99 5.62
CA GLU A 154 -11.44 -3.93 6.47
C GLU A 154 -12.65 -3.26 7.14
N ARG A 155 -12.51 -2.02 7.60
CA ARG A 155 -13.63 -1.24 8.16
C ARG A 155 -14.64 -0.84 7.11
N LEU A 156 -14.20 -0.53 5.89
CA LEU A 156 -15.09 -0.12 4.81
C LEU A 156 -15.82 -1.30 4.18
N PHE A 157 -15.14 -2.42 3.96
CA PHE A 157 -15.64 -3.51 3.14
C PHE A 157 -15.78 -4.83 3.91
N GLY A 158 -15.61 -4.80 5.24
CA GLY A 158 -15.68 -5.96 6.13
C GLY A 158 -14.39 -6.77 6.13
N GLU A 159 -14.41 -8.02 6.61
CA GLU A 159 -13.29 -8.99 6.57
C GLU A 159 -12.86 -9.41 5.15
N PHE A 160 -13.14 -8.57 4.17
CA PHE A 160 -12.75 -8.72 2.79
C PHE A 160 -11.24 -8.51 2.63
N ALA A 161 -10.47 -9.53 3.02
CA ALA A 161 -9.05 -9.60 2.74
C ALA A 161 -8.87 -9.94 1.26
N MET A 162 -8.41 -8.98 0.46
CA MET A 162 -7.96 -9.23 -0.91
C MET A 162 -6.44 -9.50 -0.87
N PRO A 163 -5.98 -10.77 -0.73
CA PRO A 163 -4.56 -11.12 -0.72
C PRO A 163 -3.83 -10.74 -2.01
N LEU A 164 -4.56 -10.38 -3.06
CA LEU A 164 -4.06 -9.94 -4.34
C LEU A 164 -3.62 -8.47 -4.37
N VAL A 165 -3.94 -7.64 -3.38
CA VAL A 165 -3.67 -6.17 -3.40
C VAL A 165 -2.19 -5.85 -3.60
N ASP A 166 -1.27 -6.74 -3.27
CA ASP A 166 0.17 -6.47 -3.47
C ASP A 166 0.71 -6.92 -4.84
N ARG A 167 0.00 -7.77 -5.60
CA ARG A 167 0.57 -8.41 -6.80
C ARG A 167 0.27 -7.76 -8.15
N MET A 168 -0.81 -6.99 -8.29
CA MET A 168 -1.30 -6.51 -9.59
C MET A 168 -1.41 -4.98 -9.70
N GLY A 169 -0.40 -4.23 -9.23
CA GLY A 169 -0.35 -2.76 -9.38
C GLY A 169 -1.54 -2.03 -8.71
N THR A 170 -1.86 -0.79 -9.09
CA THR A 170 -3.06 -0.12 -8.53
C THR A 170 -4.35 -0.59 -9.18
N GLY A 171 -4.29 -1.11 -10.41
CA GLY A 171 -5.46 -1.52 -11.20
C GLY A 171 -6.36 -0.37 -11.63
N VAL A 172 -5.98 0.89 -11.33
CA VAL A 172 -6.79 2.08 -11.63
C VAL A 172 -6.89 2.32 -13.13
N PRO A 173 -5.79 2.30 -13.94
CA PRO A 173 -5.90 2.47 -15.39
C PRO A 173 -6.75 1.39 -16.06
N GLU A 174 -6.65 0.14 -15.61
CA GLU A 174 -7.45 -0.97 -16.13
C GLU A 174 -8.92 -0.84 -15.71
N MET A 175 -9.19 -0.47 -14.45
CA MET A 175 -10.54 -0.20 -13.96
C MET A 175 -11.20 0.93 -14.77
N GLU A 176 -10.48 2.02 -15.06
CA GLU A 176 -10.96 3.12 -15.89
C GLU A 176 -11.38 2.65 -17.28
N ALA A 177 -10.55 1.83 -17.93
CA ALA A 177 -10.87 1.26 -19.24
C ALA A 177 -12.12 0.36 -19.17
N ILE A 178 -12.23 -0.47 -18.13
CA ILE A 178 -13.40 -1.32 -17.90
C ILE A 178 -14.66 -0.46 -17.72
N ILE A 179 -14.63 0.54 -16.83
CA ILE A 179 -15.78 1.40 -16.55
C ILE A 179 -16.21 2.18 -17.78
N ARG A 180 -15.29 2.72 -18.58
CA ARG A 180 -15.63 3.43 -19.82
C ARG A 180 -16.39 2.54 -20.79
N VAL A 181 -15.93 1.31 -21.00
CA VAL A 181 -16.64 0.36 -21.88
C VAL A 181 -18.02 0.05 -21.31
N LEU A 182 -18.13 -0.25 -20.02
CA LEU A 182 -19.42 -0.52 -19.37
C LEU A 182 -20.38 0.67 -19.47
N GLU A 183 -19.89 1.89 -19.28
CA GLU A 183 -20.69 3.10 -19.40
C GLU A 183 -21.23 3.32 -20.82
N HIS A 184 -20.43 3.04 -21.85
CA HIS A 184 -20.88 3.11 -23.25
C HIS A 184 -21.96 2.07 -23.58
N GLU A 185 -21.96 0.93 -22.88
CA GLU A 185 -23.00 -0.10 -23.04
C GLU A 185 -24.32 0.27 -22.33
N LEU A 186 -24.33 1.30 -21.46
CA LEU A 186 -25.54 1.75 -20.76
C LEU A 186 -26.49 2.55 -21.68
N PRO A 187 -27.81 2.48 -21.42
CA PRO A 187 -28.79 3.32 -22.12
C PRO A 187 -28.45 4.81 -21.99
N ALA A 188 -28.86 5.62 -22.98
CA ALA A 188 -28.61 7.06 -22.98
C ALA A 188 -29.16 7.76 -21.73
N GLU A 189 -30.36 7.38 -21.28
CA GLU A 189 -31.02 7.91 -20.08
C GLU A 189 -30.16 7.75 -18.82
N SER A 190 -29.51 6.59 -18.67
CA SER A 190 -28.62 6.33 -17.54
C SER A 190 -27.36 7.19 -17.59
N ARG A 191 -26.84 7.47 -18.79
CA ARG A 191 -25.63 8.31 -18.96
C ARG A 191 -25.89 9.76 -18.55
N ASP A 192 -27.09 10.27 -18.76
CA ASP A 192 -27.46 11.63 -18.33
C ASP A 192 -27.52 11.76 -16.79
N GLU A 193 -27.98 10.71 -16.09
CA GLU A 193 -27.92 10.65 -14.62
C GLU A 193 -26.47 10.60 -14.13
N LEU A 194 -25.64 9.77 -14.77
CA LEU A 194 -24.23 9.57 -14.42
C LEU A 194 -23.39 10.86 -14.52
N ASN A 195 -23.69 11.73 -15.49
CA ASN A 195 -22.99 13.00 -15.67
C ASN A 195 -23.22 14.03 -14.54
N ARG A 196 -24.17 13.78 -13.63
CA ARG A 196 -24.46 14.65 -12.49
C ARG A 196 -23.72 14.25 -11.22
N LEU A 197 -23.06 13.09 -11.23
CA LEU A 197 -22.36 12.54 -10.07
C LEU A 197 -20.89 12.96 -10.07
N ASP A 198 -20.26 12.94 -8.89
CA ASP A 198 -18.80 13.00 -8.80
C ASP A 198 -18.15 11.77 -9.44
N ASP A 199 -16.86 11.87 -9.74
CA ASP A 199 -16.13 10.88 -10.52
C ASP A 199 -16.18 9.46 -9.91
N LEU A 200 -15.99 9.33 -8.59
CA LEU A 200 -16.07 8.04 -7.91
C LEU A 200 -17.51 7.51 -7.91
N SER A 201 -18.49 8.35 -7.55
CA SER A 201 -19.91 7.98 -7.56
C SER A 201 -20.38 7.54 -8.94
N ARG A 202 -19.94 8.20 -10.01
CA ARG A 202 -20.23 7.81 -11.39
C ARG A 202 -19.70 6.41 -11.69
N LYS A 203 -18.44 6.11 -11.37
CA LYS A 203 -17.82 4.79 -11.63
C LYS A 203 -18.52 3.67 -10.86
N VAL A 204 -18.81 3.91 -9.59
CA VAL A 204 -19.55 2.96 -8.74
C VAL A 204 -20.96 2.74 -9.27
N ARG A 205 -21.64 3.81 -9.72
CA ARG A 205 -22.99 3.71 -10.28
C ARG A 205 -23.02 2.96 -11.60
N VAL A 206 -22.02 3.12 -12.46
CA VAL A 206 -21.86 2.30 -13.68
C VAL A 206 -21.79 0.81 -13.34
N LEU A 207 -20.98 0.44 -12.34
CA LEU A 207 -20.88 -0.94 -11.86
C LEU A 207 -22.24 -1.47 -11.37
N LYS A 208 -22.93 -0.70 -10.54
CA LYS A 208 -24.24 -1.09 -10.00
C LYS A 208 -25.29 -1.27 -11.10
N LEU A 209 -25.42 -0.31 -12.01
CA LEU A 209 -26.35 -0.41 -13.14
C LEU A 209 -26.03 -1.63 -14.03
N SER A 210 -24.74 -1.93 -14.23
CA SER A 210 -24.31 -3.11 -14.97
C SER A 210 -24.75 -4.42 -14.28
N LEU A 211 -24.67 -4.49 -12.95
CA LEU A 211 -25.13 -5.63 -12.15
C LEU A 211 -26.66 -5.77 -12.12
N GLU A 212 -27.40 -4.67 -12.17
CA GLU A 212 -28.87 -4.63 -12.11
C GLU A 212 -29.52 -5.02 -13.44
N ARG A 213 -28.92 -4.61 -14.57
CA ARG A 213 -29.44 -4.92 -15.91
C ARG A 213 -29.50 -6.41 -16.22
N ARG A 214 -28.64 -7.21 -15.58
CA ARG A 214 -28.60 -8.66 -15.73
C ARG A 214 -28.64 -9.29 -14.33
N PRO A 215 -29.83 -9.67 -13.83
CA PRO A 215 -29.94 -10.20 -12.47
C PRO A 215 -29.48 -11.66 -12.35
N LEU A 216 -29.37 -12.39 -13.46
CA LEU A 216 -29.08 -13.81 -13.48
C LEU A 216 -27.60 -14.11 -13.73
N GLY A 217 -27.06 -15.06 -12.96
CA GLY A 217 -25.71 -15.60 -13.13
C GLY A 217 -24.67 -15.00 -12.17
N PRO A 218 -23.40 -15.46 -12.25
CA PRO A 218 -22.32 -14.92 -11.42
C PRO A 218 -22.02 -13.46 -11.78
N PRO A 219 -21.43 -12.67 -10.87
CA PRO A 219 -21.12 -11.26 -11.10
C PRO A 219 -20.44 -10.94 -12.44
N SER A 220 -19.49 -11.77 -12.88
CA SER A 220 -18.84 -11.58 -14.19
C SER A 220 -19.81 -11.66 -15.38
N VAL A 221 -20.77 -12.59 -15.33
CA VAL A 221 -21.82 -12.72 -16.36
C VAL A 221 -22.83 -11.58 -16.25
N ARG A 222 -23.15 -11.13 -15.04
CA ARG A 222 -24.07 -10.01 -14.83
C ARG A 222 -23.48 -8.72 -15.41
N ILE A 223 -22.21 -8.45 -15.10
CA ILE A 223 -21.51 -7.25 -15.56
C ILE A 223 -21.25 -7.31 -17.07
N PHE A 224 -20.62 -8.39 -17.56
CA PHE A 224 -20.14 -8.43 -18.94
C PHE A 224 -21.07 -9.16 -19.90
N GLY A 225 -21.86 -10.13 -19.45
CA GLY A 225 -22.71 -11.00 -20.28
C GLY A 225 -22.05 -12.36 -20.55
N THR A 226 -22.84 -13.36 -20.95
CA THR A 226 -22.33 -14.68 -21.36
C THR A 226 -21.74 -14.61 -22.77
N GLY A 227 -20.49 -15.03 -22.96
CA GLY A 227 -19.85 -15.06 -24.29
C GLY A 227 -19.76 -13.70 -24.97
N SER A 228 -19.61 -12.65 -24.16
CA SER A 228 -19.96 -11.28 -24.56
C SER A 228 -18.87 -10.54 -25.31
N ASP A 229 -19.25 -9.91 -26.42
CA ASP A 229 -18.48 -8.89 -27.14
C ASP A 229 -17.96 -7.78 -26.22
N VAL A 230 -18.63 -7.52 -25.09
CA VAL A 230 -18.19 -6.54 -24.09
C VAL A 230 -16.85 -6.94 -23.48
N ILE A 231 -16.61 -8.24 -23.22
CA ILE A 231 -15.32 -8.71 -22.70
C ILE A 231 -14.21 -8.39 -23.72
N ASP A 232 -14.46 -8.65 -25.00
CA ASP A 232 -13.47 -8.42 -26.05
C ASP A 232 -13.25 -6.91 -26.28
N LYS A 233 -14.31 -6.08 -26.22
CA LYS A 233 -14.20 -4.61 -26.19
C LYS A 233 -13.35 -4.11 -25.02
N VAL A 234 -13.54 -4.68 -23.83
CA VAL A 234 -12.73 -4.34 -22.65
C VAL A 234 -11.26 -4.68 -22.90
N PHE A 235 -10.95 -5.90 -23.36
CA PHE A 235 -9.55 -6.27 -23.64
C PHE A 235 -8.90 -5.43 -24.73
N ALA A 236 -9.66 -4.98 -25.73
CA ALA A 236 -9.19 -4.06 -26.74
C ALA A 236 -8.89 -2.66 -26.17
N ALA A 237 -9.67 -2.21 -25.17
CA ALA A 237 -9.51 -0.92 -24.51
C ALA A 237 -8.47 -0.92 -23.37
N LEU A 238 -8.06 -2.09 -22.86
CA LEU A 238 -7.09 -2.19 -21.78
C LEU A 238 -5.72 -1.63 -22.18
N PRO A 239 -5.05 -0.88 -21.28
CA PRO A 239 -3.67 -0.48 -21.50
C PRO A 239 -2.75 -1.70 -21.57
N ASP A 240 -1.57 -1.53 -22.18
CA ASP A 240 -0.55 -2.58 -22.19
C ASP A 240 -0.11 -2.88 -20.75
N GLY A 241 -0.23 -4.13 -20.35
CA GLY A 241 -0.01 -4.54 -18.97
C GLY A 241 -0.32 -6.01 -18.71
N PRO A 242 -0.08 -6.50 -17.48
CA PRO A 242 -0.26 -7.89 -17.13
C PRO A 242 -1.70 -8.37 -17.35
N VAL A 243 -2.69 -7.52 -17.06
CA VAL A 243 -4.12 -7.84 -17.26
C VAL A 243 -4.43 -8.09 -18.73
N ARG A 244 -3.86 -7.31 -19.66
CA ARG A 244 -4.03 -7.51 -21.10
C ARG A 244 -3.35 -8.79 -21.57
N GLN A 245 -2.19 -9.14 -21.01
CA GLN A 245 -1.46 -10.38 -21.32
C GLN A 245 -2.23 -11.65 -20.89
N PHE A 246 -3.08 -11.56 -19.86
CA PHE A 246 -3.97 -12.67 -19.47
C PHE A 246 -4.96 -13.07 -20.57
N SER A 247 -5.27 -12.20 -21.53
CA SER A 247 -6.17 -12.53 -22.65
C SER A 247 -5.62 -13.64 -23.57
N GLY A 248 -4.30 -13.74 -23.71
CA GLY A 248 -3.65 -14.67 -24.64
C GLY A 248 -3.49 -16.08 -24.08
N ASN A 249 -3.57 -16.26 -22.75
CA ASN A 249 -3.27 -17.54 -22.12
C ASN A 249 -4.54 -18.39 -21.97
N ARG A 250 -4.98 -19.01 -23.08
CA ARG A 250 -6.13 -19.92 -23.14
C ARG A 250 -5.96 -21.23 -22.36
N ASN A 251 -4.78 -21.49 -21.78
CA ASN A 251 -4.44 -22.74 -21.11
C ASN A 251 -4.97 -22.85 -19.67
N PHE A 252 -6.16 -22.32 -19.37
CA PHE A 252 -6.82 -22.66 -18.12
C PHE A 252 -7.33 -24.10 -18.19
N PRO A 253 -6.96 -24.98 -17.26
CA PRO A 253 -7.45 -26.35 -17.27
C PRO A 253 -8.99 -26.33 -17.18
N PRO A 254 -9.70 -27.10 -18.03
CA PRO A 254 -11.15 -27.18 -18.01
C PRO A 254 -11.59 -27.89 -16.71
N ASN A 255 -11.84 -27.13 -15.66
CA ASN A 255 -12.27 -27.68 -14.39
C ASN A 255 -13.78 -28.01 -14.41
N LEU A 256 -14.06 -29.31 -14.27
CA LEU A 256 -15.23 -30.14 -13.91
C LEU A 256 -16.55 -29.56 -13.32
N ARG A 257 -16.81 -28.24 -13.32
CA ARG A 257 -18.14 -27.71 -12.98
C ARG A 257 -18.96 -27.48 -14.26
N PRO A 258 -20.27 -27.80 -14.28
CA PRO A 258 -21.14 -27.33 -15.36
C PRO A 258 -21.24 -25.80 -15.28
N ASN A 259 -20.79 -25.12 -16.34
CA ASN A 259 -20.78 -23.65 -16.51
C ASN A 259 -19.86 -22.85 -15.56
N PRO A 260 -18.53 -23.02 -15.61
CA PRO A 260 -17.64 -22.10 -14.90
C PRO A 260 -17.77 -20.69 -15.51
N PRO A 261 -17.79 -19.62 -14.70
CA PRO A 261 -17.73 -18.26 -15.22
C PRO A 261 -16.48 -18.09 -16.09
N ASP A 262 -16.61 -17.35 -17.20
CA ASP A 262 -15.46 -17.03 -18.06
C ASP A 262 -14.31 -16.49 -17.18
N PRO A 263 -13.16 -17.18 -17.11
CA PRO A 263 -12.05 -16.79 -16.23
C PRO A 263 -11.57 -15.37 -16.55
N ARG A 264 -11.70 -14.93 -17.81
CA ARG A 264 -11.38 -13.57 -18.21
C ARG A 264 -12.33 -12.56 -17.57
N GLY A 265 -13.64 -12.80 -17.65
CA GLY A 265 -14.64 -11.95 -17.02
C GLY A 265 -14.45 -11.86 -15.50
N ALA A 266 -14.11 -12.98 -14.86
CA ALA A 266 -13.85 -12.98 -13.42
C ALA A 266 -12.60 -12.18 -13.03
N MET A 267 -11.54 -12.27 -13.82
CA MET A 267 -10.35 -11.44 -13.65
C MET A 267 -10.66 -9.95 -13.80
N LEU A 268 -11.45 -9.58 -14.81
CA LEU A 268 -11.87 -8.19 -15.04
C LEU A 268 -12.67 -7.64 -13.85
N VAL A 269 -13.56 -8.44 -13.24
CA VAL A 269 -14.26 -8.03 -12.00
C VAL A 269 -13.26 -7.77 -10.88
N MET A 270 -12.26 -8.64 -10.68
CA MET A 270 -11.25 -8.47 -9.63
C MET A 270 -10.43 -7.18 -9.83
N VAL A 271 -10.01 -6.92 -11.06
CA VAL A 271 -9.24 -5.72 -11.42
C VAL A 271 -10.08 -4.46 -11.20
N MET A 272 -11.33 -4.47 -11.65
CA MET A 272 -12.26 -3.36 -11.47
C MET A 272 -12.53 -3.06 -9.98
N VAL A 273 -12.88 -4.08 -9.18
CA VAL A 273 -13.12 -3.91 -7.74
C VAL A 273 -11.86 -3.37 -7.04
N ARG A 274 -10.69 -3.89 -7.38
CA ARG A 274 -9.41 -3.39 -6.84
C ARG A 274 -9.16 -1.93 -7.18
N GLY A 275 -9.39 -1.53 -8.44
CA GLY A 275 -9.24 -0.15 -8.89
C GLY A 275 -10.18 0.78 -8.13
N LEU A 276 -11.45 0.40 -7.98
CA LEU A 276 -12.45 1.17 -7.23
C LEU A 276 -12.11 1.30 -5.74
N VAL A 277 -11.61 0.23 -5.10
CA VAL A 277 -11.14 0.29 -3.70
C VAL A 277 -9.94 1.22 -3.58
N THR A 278 -8.98 1.12 -4.51
CA THR A 278 -7.79 1.99 -4.52
C THR A 278 -8.17 3.46 -4.72
N GLU A 279 -9.11 3.72 -5.62
CA GLU A 279 -9.62 5.06 -5.86
C GLU A 279 -10.40 5.59 -4.65
N THR A 280 -11.25 4.78 -4.02
CA THR A 280 -11.94 5.14 -2.78
C THR A 280 -10.95 5.56 -1.69
N LEU A 281 -9.83 4.84 -1.53
CA LEU A 281 -8.80 5.23 -0.57
C LEU A 281 -8.15 6.57 -0.92
N ARG A 282 -7.90 6.84 -2.21
CA ARG A 282 -7.41 8.15 -2.66
C ARG A 282 -8.42 9.25 -2.38
N THR A 283 -9.69 9.03 -2.70
CA THR A 283 -10.77 9.98 -2.42
C THR A 283 -10.87 10.29 -0.92
N ILE A 284 -10.72 9.30 -0.04
CA ILE A 284 -10.68 9.50 1.41
C ILE A 284 -9.46 10.32 1.84
N GLU A 285 -8.29 10.06 1.25
CA GLU A 285 -7.07 10.83 1.50
C GLU A 285 -7.25 12.29 1.04
N ASP A 286 -7.84 12.53 -0.13
CA ASP A 286 -8.06 13.85 -0.73
C ASP A 286 -9.13 14.67 0.02
N HIS A 287 -10.17 14.01 0.51
CA HIS A 287 -11.26 14.64 1.26
C HIS A 287 -11.04 14.62 2.78
N ARG A 288 -9.83 14.29 3.24
CA ARG A 288 -9.55 14.22 4.67
C ARG A 288 -9.76 15.59 5.32
N PRO A 289 -10.77 15.75 6.20
CA PRO A 289 -11.09 17.03 6.81
C PRO A 289 -10.02 17.46 7.83
N ARG A 290 -9.96 18.78 8.08
CA ARG A 290 -9.20 19.34 9.22
C ARG A 290 -9.84 18.91 10.54
N ASN A 291 -9.03 18.87 11.61
CA ASN A 291 -9.47 18.40 12.93
C ASN A 291 -10.70 19.16 13.47
N GLU A 292 -10.79 20.47 13.21
CA GLU A 292 -11.94 21.30 13.60
C GLU A 292 -13.26 20.81 12.99
N LEU A 293 -13.24 20.46 11.70
CA LEU A 293 -14.42 19.94 11.00
C LEU A 293 -14.79 18.54 11.49
N LEU A 294 -13.80 17.70 11.84
CA LEU A 294 -14.05 16.40 12.46
C LEU A 294 -14.73 16.51 13.82
N MET A 295 -14.29 17.45 14.66
CA MET A 295 -14.91 17.65 15.97
C MET A 295 -16.33 18.23 15.83
N ALA A 296 -16.54 19.16 14.90
CA ALA A 296 -17.87 19.68 14.59
C ALA A 296 -18.81 18.58 14.05
N HIS A 297 -18.29 17.66 13.23
CA HIS A 297 -19.04 16.51 12.75
C HIS A 297 -19.33 15.50 13.88
N PHE A 298 -18.34 15.16 14.71
CA PHE A 298 -18.53 14.30 15.89
C PHE A 298 -19.62 14.82 16.84
N ALA A 299 -19.70 16.14 17.04
CA ALA A 299 -20.74 16.75 17.86
C ALA A 299 -22.17 16.53 17.32
N LYS A 300 -22.33 16.35 16.00
CA LYS A 300 -23.62 16.11 15.33
C LYS A 300 -24.04 14.64 15.34
N LEU A 301 -23.14 13.72 15.63
CA LEU A 301 -23.45 12.28 15.61
C LEU A 301 -24.44 11.90 16.72
N PRO A 302 -25.30 10.89 16.49
CA PRO A 302 -26.16 10.31 17.51
C PRO A 302 -25.39 9.86 18.76
N GLU A 303 -26.02 9.98 19.93
CA GLU A 303 -25.45 9.56 21.21
C GLU A 303 -24.85 8.14 21.23
N PRO A 304 -25.49 7.09 20.68
CA PRO A 304 -24.90 5.75 20.68
C PRO A 304 -23.59 5.70 19.87
N GLU A 305 -23.49 6.45 18.77
CA GLU A 305 -22.29 6.50 17.94
C GLU A 305 -21.17 7.27 18.63
N ARG A 306 -21.49 8.41 19.26
CA ARG A 306 -20.52 9.18 20.06
C ARG A 306 -19.96 8.35 21.22
N THR A 307 -20.83 7.62 21.91
CA THR A 307 -20.44 6.72 23.01
C THR A 307 -19.51 5.63 22.52
N ARG A 308 -19.85 4.97 21.41
CA ARG A 308 -19.02 3.93 20.78
C ARG A 308 -17.65 4.47 20.36
N LEU A 309 -17.61 5.63 19.72
CA LEU A 309 -16.37 6.30 19.28
C LEU A 309 -15.50 6.75 20.46
N ASN A 310 -16.10 7.20 21.56
CA ASN A 310 -15.37 7.56 22.79
C ASN A 310 -14.78 6.35 23.53
N ALA A 311 -15.34 5.17 23.35
CA ALA A 311 -14.79 3.93 23.90
C ALA A 311 -13.56 3.41 23.13
N MET A 312 -13.31 3.93 21.93
CA MET A 312 -12.15 3.56 21.11
C MET A 312 -10.89 4.34 21.51
N ASN A 313 -9.72 3.82 21.17
CA ASN A 313 -8.49 4.60 21.30
C ASN A 313 -8.53 5.84 20.36
N PRO A 314 -7.80 6.92 20.69
CA PRO A 314 -7.90 8.19 19.95
C PRO A 314 -7.62 8.07 18.45
N LYS A 315 -6.70 7.18 18.06
CA LYS A 315 -6.29 6.98 16.66
C LYS A 315 -7.38 6.28 15.85
N ASP A 316 -7.98 5.23 16.40
CA ASP A 316 -9.07 4.51 15.77
C ASP A 316 -10.33 5.38 15.69
N ARG A 317 -10.61 6.16 16.74
CA ARG A 317 -11.68 7.15 16.76
C ARG A 317 -11.54 8.17 15.64
N GLU A 318 -10.36 8.76 15.47
CA GLU A 318 -10.10 9.73 14.39
C GLU A 318 -10.31 9.10 13.01
N GLN A 319 -9.77 7.90 12.79
CA GLN A 319 -9.93 7.20 11.52
C GLN A 319 -11.39 6.90 11.20
N GLU A 320 -12.16 6.43 12.18
CA GLU A 320 -13.56 6.10 11.98
C GLU A 320 -14.42 7.34 11.76
N LEU A 321 -14.11 8.45 12.45
CA LEU A 321 -14.70 9.75 12.21
C LEU A 321 -14.43 10.28 10.79
N VAL A 322 -13.20 10.13 10.29
CA VAL A 322 -12.88 10.48 8.90
C VAL A 322 -13.75 9.67 7.93
N LEU A 323 -13.94 8.38 8.18
CA LEU A 323 -14.77 7.54 7.31
C LEU A 323 -16.24 7.95 7.34
N PHE A 324 -16.81 8.29 8.50
CA PHE A 324 -18.17 8.83 8.58
C PHE A 324 -18.31 10.12 7.79
N PHE A 325 -17.40 11.07 8.03
CA PHE A 325 -17.42 12.36 7.36
C PHE A 325 -17.33 12.22 5.84
N VAL A 326 -16.36 11.44 5.32
CA VAL A 326 -16.17 11.31 3.87
C VAL A 326 -17.34 10.56 3.22
N LYS A 327 -17.94 9.56 3.88
CA LYS A 327 -19.13 8.87 3.35
C LYS A 327 -20.33 9.80 3.17
N GLU A 328 -20.52 10.78 4.05
CA GLU A 328 -21.58 11.78 3.88
C GLU A 328 -21.32 12.71 2.69
N GLN A 329 -20.05 13.00 2.40
CA GLN A 329 -19.67 13.91 1.30
C GLN A 329 -19.60 13.21 -0.05
N VAL A 330 -19.26 11.91 -0.08
CA VAL A 330 -19.05 11.14 -1.31
C VAL A 330 -19.98 9.91 -1.31
N PRO A 331 -21.20 10.04 -1.86
CA PRO A 331 -22.20 8.97 -1.87
C PRO A 331 -21.70 7.66 -2.49
N GLY A 332 -20.79 7.75 -3.46
CA GLY A 332 -20.17 6.61 -4.13
C GLY A 332 -19.46 5.65 -3.18
N ILE A 333 -18.94 6.12 -2.05
CA ILE A 333 -18.32 5.24 -1.05
C ILE A 333 -19.39 4.35 -0.42
N ALA A 334 -20.51 4.92 0.04
CA ALA A 334 -21.60 4.16 0.63
C ALA A 334 -22.23 3.19 -0.39
N GLU A 335 -22.38 3.63 -1.64
CA GLU A 335 -22.89 2.78 -2.71
C GLU A 335 -21.94 1.61 -3.04
N LEU A 336 -20.63 1.85 -3.05
CA LEU A 336 -19.64 0.78 -3.25
C LEU A 336 -19.66 -0.21 -2.10
N GLN A 337 -19.82 0.26 -0.86
CA GLN A 337 -19.99 -0.61 0.30
C GLN A 337 -21.24 -1.49 0.16
N GLN A 338 -22.35 -0.94 -0.34
CA GLN A 338 -23.57 -1.71 -0.59
C GLN A 338 -23.35 -2.79 -1.66
N VAL A 339 -22.67 -2.45 -2.76
CA VAL A 339 -22.35 -3.39 -3.84
C VAL A 339 -21.43 -4.51 -3.33
N LEU A 340 -20.34 -4.18 -2.65
CA LEU A 340 -19.39 -5.18 -2.14
C LEU A 340 -19.92 -5.95 -0.92
N GLY A 341 -20.84 -5.36 -0.17
CA GLY A 341 -21.56 -6.00 0.93
C GLY A 341 -22.61 -7.02 0.48
N ASN A 342 -22.96 -7.05 -0.82
CA ASN A 342 -23.84 -8.07 -1.36
C ASN A 342 -23.19 -9.47 -1.24
N GLN A 343 -23.90 -10.41 -0.63
CA GLN A 343 -23.38 -11.75 -0.32
C GLN A 343 -22.92 -12.52 -1.57
N GLU A 344 -23.56 -12.34 -2.72
CA GLU A 344 -23.17 -13.00 -3.96
C GLU A 344 -21.84 -12.47 -4.50
N ILE A 345 -21.67 -11.14 -4.46
CA ILE A 345 -20.42 -10.49 -4.89
C ILE A 345 -19.29 -10.87 -3.96
N ARG A 346 -19.54 -10.84 -2.65
CA ARG A 346 -18.54 -11.25 -1.64
C ARG A 346 -18.09 -12.70 -1.85
N ARG A 347 -19.03 -13.66 -1.96
CA ARG A 347 -18.71 -15.08 -2.21
C ARG A 347 -17.94 -15.27 -3.51
N PHE A 348 -18.34 -14.58 -4.57
CA PHE A 348 -17.65 -14.63 -5.86
C PHE A 348 -16.19 -14.17 -5.77
N LEU A 349 -15.97 -13.05 -5.08
CA LEU A 349 -14.63 -12.49 -4.91
C LEU A 349 -13.76 -13.37 -3.99
N GLU A 350 -14.33 -13.94 -2.93
CA GLU A 350 -13.66 -14.92 -2.05
C GLU A 350 -13.25 -16.18 -2.83
N ASP A 351 -14.16 -16.75 -3.63
CA ASP A 351 -13.88 -17.90 -4.51
C ASP A 351 -12.73 -17.61 -5.47
N MET A 352 -12.70 -16.40 -6.05
CA MET A 352 -11.64 -15.97 -6.96
C MET A 352 -10.30 -15.75 -6.25
N ALA A 353 -10.31 -15.14 -5.06
CA ALA A 353 -9.12 -14.96 -4.25
C ALA A 353 -8.50 -16.32 -3.85
N ASN A 354 -9.34 -17.31 -3.56
CA ASN A 354 -8.90 -18.66 -3.23
C ASN A 354 -8.27 -19.39 -4.43
N ARG A 355 -8.84 -19.25 -5.63
CA ARG A 355 -8.31 -19.88 -6.87
C ARG A 355 -6.96 -19.32 -7.32
N THR A 356 -6.67 -18.08 -6.98
CA THR A 356 -5.48 -17.36 -7.44
C THR A 356 -4.32 -17.42 -6.44
N ARG A 357 -4.54 -18.05 -5.27
CA ARG A 357 -3.51 -18.24 -4.25
C ARG A 357 -2.52 -19.32 -4.71
N PRO A 358 -1.24 -18.99 -4.97
CA PRO A 358 -0.26 -20.00 -5.35
C PRO A 358 -0.04 -20.97 -4.19
N GLY A 359 -0.07 -22.27 -4.50
CA GLY A 359 0.00 -23.34 -3.50
C GLY A 359 -1.36 -23.78 -2.93
N GLY A 360 -2.46 -23.12 -3.32
CA GLY A 360 -3.80 -23.62 -3.11
C GLY A 360 -4.14 -24.71 -4.12
N GLY A 361 -3.53 -25.88 -3.99
CA GLY A 361 -4.11 -27.09 -4.58
C GLY A 361 -5.56 -27.23 -4.11
N PRO A 362 -6.43 -27.89 -4.89
CA PRO A 362 -7.79 -28.17 -4.44
C PRO A 362 -7.74 -28.73 -3.01
N PRO A 363 -8.59 -28.27 -2.08
CA PRO A 363 -8.60 -28.81 -0.72
C PRO A 363 -8.78 -30.31 -0.87
N ASP A 364 -7.76 -31.06 -0.43
CA ASP A 364 -7.59 -32.49 -0.67
C ASP A 364 -8.94 -33.21 -0.63
N GLY A 365 -9.47 -33.42 -1.83
CA GLY A 365 -10.55 -34.33 -2.07
C GLY A 365 -9.95 -35.71 -1.94
N ASP A 366 -9.95 -36.22 -0.72
CA ASP A 366 -9.89 -37.63 -0.41
C ASP A 366 -8.61 -38.34 -0.90
N ASP A 367 -7.49 -37.99 -0.27
CA ASP A 367 -6.22 -38.72 -0.33
C ASP A 367 -6.30 -40.06 0.46
N ARG A 368 -7.38 -40.82 0.22
CA ARG A 368 -7.64 -42.15 0.77
C ARG A 368 -7.31 -43.28 -0.19
N ARG A 369 -6.86 -43.01 -1.43
CA ARG A 369 -6.67 -44.08 -2.43
C ARG A 369 -5.25 -44.59 -2.64
N ASP A 370 -4.19 -43.89 -2.24
CA ASP A 370 -2.82 -44.36 -2.54
C ASP A 370 -1.97 -44.73 -1.32
N LYS A 371 -2.58 -45.36 -0.30
CA LYS A 371 -1.86 -46.16 0.72
C LYS A 371 -1.70 -47.64 0.31
N LYS A 372 -1.37 -47.92 -0.95
CA LYS A 372 -0.84 -49.23 -1.38
C LYS A 372 0.56 -49.04 -1.97
N GLY A 373 1.57 -48.93 -1.11
CA GLY A 373 2.94 -48.83 -1.61
C GLY A 373 4.05 -48.51 -0.62
N ARG A 374 3.79 -48.39 0.70
CA ARG A 374 4.89 -48.39 1.67
C ARG A 374 5.25 -49.84 2.00
N PRO A 375 6.48 -50.32 1.70
CA PRO A 375 6.97 -51.56 2.28
C PRO A 375 7.09 -51.37 3.79
N ALA A 376 6.60 -52.37 4.54
CA ALA A 376 6.65 -52.38 6.00
C ALA A 376 8.11 -52.26 6.51
N PRO A 377 8.34 -51.60 7.65
CA PRO A 377 9.65 -51.62 8.28
C PRO A 377 9.96 -53.04 8.76
N PHE A 378 11.23 -53.40 8.64
CA PHE A 378 11.83 -54.66 9.07
C PHE A 378 11.39 -55.05 10.50
N GLU A 379 10.45 -55.99 10.61
CA GLU A 379 10.14 -56.69 11.87
C GLU A 379 10.96 -57.97 11.94
N GLY A 380 11.70 -58.10 13.04
CA GLY A 380 12.62 -59.20 13.30
C GLY A 380 11.95 -60.57 13.49
N ALA A 381 12.79 -61.59 13.32
CA ALA A 381 12.70 -62.95 13.86
C ALA A 381 11.31 -63.61 13.92
N ARG A 382 10.97 -64.33 12.84
CA ARG A 382 9.93 -65.36 12.84
C ARG A 382 10.29 -66.48 13.83
N ARG A 383 9.38 -66.81 14.74
CA ARG A 383 9.29 -68.16 15.35
C ARG A 383 8.44 -69.07 14.45
N PRO A 384 8.76 -70.36 14.33
CA PRO A 384 7.88 -71.31 13.66
C PRO A 384 6.70 -71.62 14.59
N ARG A 385 5.48 -71.62 14.05
CA ARG A 385 4.31 -72.17 14.74
C ARG A 385 3.63 -73.14 13.79
N ASP A 386 3.75 -74.40 14.15
CA ASP A 386 3.08 -75.53 13.53
C ASP A 386 1.57 -75.50 13.78
N SER A 387 0.89 -76.27 12.94
CA SER A 387 -0.37 -76.99 13.15
C SER A 387 -1.71 -76.21 13.18
N GLU A 388 -2.45 -76.45 12.09
CA GLU A 388 -3.79 -77.08 12.05
C GLU A 388 -5.06 -76.33 12.51
N SER A 389 -6.02 -76.32 11.56
CA SER A 389 -7.49 -76.37 11.72
C SER A 389 -8.28 -75.05 11.92
N PRO A 390 -9.59 -75.03 11.62
CA PRO A 390 -10.25 -75.38 10.35
C PRO A 390 -11.24 -74.28 9.87
N LEU A 391 -11.68 -74.38 8.62
CA LEU A 391 -12.67 -73.50 7.97
C LEU A 391 -14.07 -73.54 8.65
N PRO A 392 -14.77 -72.40 8.78
CA PRO A 392 -16.20 -72.41 9.06
C PRO A 392 -17.03 -72.44 7.76
N PRO A 393 -18.21 -73.10 7.75
CA PRO A 393 -19.04 -73.26 6.56
C PRO A 393 -20.14 -72.19 6.45
N ASN A 394 -20.68 -72.11 5.22
CA ASN A 394 -22.01 -71.65 4.83
C ASN A 394 -22.38 -70.16 4.94
N ARG A 395 -22.58 -69.56 3.75
CA ARG A 395 -23.44 -68.40 3.53
C ARG A 395 -24.54 -68.82 2.54
N PRO A 396 -25.83 -68.63 2.83
CA PRO A 396 -26.91 -69.00 1.92
C PRO A 396 -27.10 -67.94 0.83
N GLU A 397 -27.44 -68.39 -0.38
CA GLU A 397 -27.85 -67.57 -1.51
C GLU A 397 -29.25 -66.96 -1.30
N PRO A 398 -29.54 -65.78 -1.86
CA PRO A 398 -30.87 -65.20 -1.86
C PRO A 398 -31.75 -65.88 -2.92
N LYS A 399 -32.99 -66.17 -2.55
CA LYS A 399 -34.07 -66.53 -3.48
C LYS A 399 -34.67 -65.26 -4.10
N ASP A 400 -35.18 -65.46 -5.31
CA ASP A 400 -35.88 -64.51 -6.19
C ASP A 400 -36.96 -63.65 -5.52
#